data_AF-A0A2E5WPI0-F1
#
_entry.id   AF-A0A2E5WPI0-F1
#
_cell.length_a   1.000
_cell.length_b   1.000
_cell.length_c   1.000
_cell.angle_alpha   90.00
_cell.angle_beta   90.00
_cell.angle_gamma   90.00
#
_symmetry.space_group_name_H-M   'P 1'
#
loop_
_entity.id
_entity.type
_entity.pdbx_description
1 polymer ?
#
loop_
_entity_poly.entity_id
_entity_poly.type
_entity_poly.pdbx_seq_one_letter_code
_entity_poly.pdbx_strand_id
1 'polypeptide(L)'
;MNSFYKNIIFLAVIVLIFSLTLVGVAIANDEVNIKFPPRIDNCPDYWAHANYLKNSDNVFSLNDSDVNIDDLENECVNIQKLGVCSNKTIMDFDKVPFNNSGDKGPDSGMCAKYKWAKQCKVTWDGITNNDDICNS
;
A
#
# COMPACT_ATOMS: atom_id res chain seq x y z
N MET A 1 -28.77 -29.73 40.93
CA MET A 1 -28.24 -28.36 40.76
C MET A 1 -29.18 -27.39 41.44
N ASN A 2 -28.72 -26.71 42.50
CA ASN A 2 -29.55 -25.83 43.32
C ASN A 2 -30.16 -24.71 42.46
N SER A 3 -31.35 -24.23 42.83
CA SER A 3 -32.08 -23.17 42.10
C SER A 3 -31.23 -21.90 41.89
N PHE A 4 -30.33 -21.62 42.83
CA PHE A 4 -29.36 -20.52 42.74
C PHE A 4 -28.41 -20.64 41.52
N TYR A 5 -27.79 -21.80 41.31
CA TYR A 5 -26.85 -22.01 40.20
C TYR A 5 -27.56 -22.01 38.84
N LYS A 6 -28.80 -22.50 38.77
CA LYS A 6 -29.61 -22.43 37.55
C LYS A 6 -29.87 -20.99 37.11
N ASN A 7 -30.17 -20.09 38.06
CA ASN A 7 -30.41 -18.68 37.76
C ASN A 7 -29.14 -17.97 37.27
N ILE A 8 -27.98 -18.28 37.87
CA ILE A 8 -26.69 -17.70 37.46
C ILE A 8 -26.32 -18.15 36.05
N ILE A 9 -26.45 -19.45 35.74
CA ILE A 9 -26.15 -19.98 34.41
C ILE A 9 -27.08 -19.36 33.36
N PHE A 10 -28.37 -19.20 33.68
CA PHE A 10 -29.33 -18.56 32.77
C PHE A 10 -28.95 -17.10 32.46
N LEU A 11 -28.59 -16.32 33.49
CA LEU A 11 -28.13 -14.93 33.31
C LEU A 11 -26.82 -14.84 32.52
N ALA A 12 -25.85 -15.72 32.81
CA ALA A 12 -24.58 -15.75 32.11
C ALA A 12 -24.74 -16.01 30.60
N VAL A 13 -25.65 -16.92 30.23
CA VAL A 13 -25.97 -17.21 28.83
C VAL A 13 -26.59 -15.99 28.14
N ILE A 14 -27.52 -15.28 28.78
CA ILE A 14 -28.13 -14.08 28.21
C ILE A 14 -27.06 -12.99 27.93
N VAL A 15 -26.19 -12.75 28.91
CA VAL A 15 -25.09 -11.76 28.76
C VAL A 15 -24.13 -12.16 27.64
N LEU A 16 -23.84 -13.45 27.51
CA LEU A 16 -22.99 -13.98 26.44
C LEU A 16 -23.63 -13.81 25.06
N ILE A 17 -24.92 -14.12 24.91
CA ILE A 17 -25.62 -13.91 23.63
C ILE A 17 -25.61 -12.42 23.28
N PHE A 18 -25.89 -11.54 24.26
CA PHE A 18 -25.89 -10.10 24.04
C PHE A 18 -24.50 -9.59 23.60
N SER A 19 -23.41 -10.00 24.26
CA SER A 19 -22.07 -9.58 23.87
C SER A 19 -21.69 -10.05 22.46
N LEU A 20 -22.03 -11.30 22.09
CA LEU A 20 -21.79 -11.82 20.75
C LEU A 20 -22.59 -11.08 19.68
N THR A 21 -23.84 -10.69 19.98
CA THR A 21 -24.63 -9.89 19.04
C THR A 21 -24.03 -8.51 18.79
N LEU A 22 -23.51 -7.82 19.82
CA LEU A 22 -22.86 -6.52 19.65
C LEU A 22 -21.61 -6.63 18.77
N VAL A 23 -20.76 -7.64 19.01
CA VAL A 23 -19.56 -7.87 18.18
C VAL A 23 -19.96 -8.23 16.74
N GLY A 24 -20.97 -9.07 16.56
CA GLY A 24 -21.46 -9.43 15.23
C GLY A 24 -21.98 -8.24 14.43
N VAL A 25 -22.71 -7.32 15.07
CA VAL A 25 -23.18 -6.08 14.43
C VAL A 25 -22.02 -5.15 14.11
N ALA A 26 -21.03 -5.03 15.00
CA ALA A 26 -19.86 -4.19 14.75
C ALA A 26 -19.10 -4.65 13.50
N ILE A 27 -18.85 -5.97 13.37
CA ILE A 27 -18.16 -6.55 12.20
C ILE A 27 -19.02 -6.44 10.94
N ALA A 28 -20.34 -6.62 11.04
CA ALA A 28 -21.24 -6.52 9.89
C ALA A 28 -21.37 -5.10 9.34
N ASN A 29 -21.12 -4.08 10.17
CA ASN A 29 -21.17 -2.68 9.79
C ASN A 29 -19.81 -2.13 9.30
N ASP A 30 -18.73 -2.91 9.38
CA ASP A 30 -17.47 -2.53 8.74
C ASP A 30 -17.65 -2.56 7.21
N GLU A 31 -17.23 -1.49 6.54
CA GLU A 31 -17.45 -1.32 5.11
C GLU A 31 -16.74 -2.42 4.29
N VAL A 32 -17.54 -3.24 3.61
CA VAL A 32 -17.07 -4.30 2.70
C VAL A 32 -16.47 -3.74 1.39
N ASN A 33 -16.44 -2.42 1.21
CA ASN A 33 -15.88 -1.72 0.05
C ASN A 33 -14.40 -1.37 0.23
N ILE A 34 -13.66 -2.23 0.93
CA ILE A 34 -12.20 -2.12 1.00
C ILE A 34 -11.62 -2.33 -0.42
N LYS A 35 -11.18 -1.24 -1.04
CA LYS A 35 -10.42 -1.32 -2.30
C LYS A 35 -9.10 -2.01 -1.99
N PHE A 36 -8.87 -3.16 -2.60
CA PHE A 36 -7.63 -3.89 -2.44
C PHE A 36 -6.57 -3.35 -3.41
N PRO A 37 -5.32 -3.14 -2.97
CA PRO A 37 -4.82 -3.29 -1.60
C PRO A 37 -5.20 -2.09 -0.71
N PRO A 38 -5.42 -2.29 0.61
CA PRO A 38 -5.83 -1.23 1.54
C PRO A 38 -4.73 -0.19 1.80
N ARG A 39 -3.48 -0.51 1.47
CA ARG A 39 -2.37 0.43 1.39
C ARG A 39 -1.65 0.21 0.07
N ILE A 40 -1.37 1.31 -0.60
CA ILE A 40 -0.56 1.35 -1.81
C ILE A 40 0.83 1.80 -1.38
N ASP A 41 1.86 1.05 -1.76
CA ASP A 41 3.24 1.39 -1.44
C ASP A 41 3.70 2.63 -2.24
N ASN A 42 4.66 3.38 -1.67
CA ASN A 42 5.18 4.59 -2.29
C ASN A 42 6.03 4.33 -3.53
N CYS A 43 6.59 3.12 -3.65
CA CYS A 43 7.40 2.66 -4.77
C CYS A 43 6.67 1.57 -5.56
N PRO A 44 6.99 1.39 -6.86
CA PRO A 44 6.52 0.25 -7.64
C PRO A 44 6.95 -1.09 -7.04
N ASP A 45 6.29 -2.17 -7.45
CA ASP A 45 6.58 -3.50 -6.92
C ASP A 45 8.03 -3.89 -7.23
N TYR A 46 8.72 -4.46 -6.23
CA TYR A 46 10.13 -4.87 -6.32
C TYR A 46 11.13 -3.72 -6.54
N TRP A 47 10.71 -2.47 -6.40
CA TRP A 47 11.60 -1.32 -6.27
C TRP A 47 11.93 -1.10 -4.80
N ALA A 48 13.15 -0.65 -4.50
CA ALA A 48 13.58 -0.33 -3.15
C ALA A 48 13.49 1.18 -2.92
N HIS A 49 12.95 1.60 -1.79
CA HIS A 49 13.07 3.00 -1.38
C HIS A 49 14.52 3.27 -0.97
N ALA A 50 15.08 4.40 -1.41
CA ALA A 50 16.51 4.69 -1.28
C ALA A 50 17.01 4.71 0.17
N ASN A 51 16.17 5.16 1.11
CA ASN A 51 16.45 5.11 2.55
C ASN A 51 16.80 3.70 3.06
N TYR A 52 16.28 2.63 2.45
CA TYR A 52 16.64 1.25 2.83
C TYR A 52 18.02 0.84 2.32
N LEU A 53 18.52 1.47 1.26
CA LEU A 53 19.83 1.21 0.65
C LEU A 53 20.96 1.95 1.37
N LYS A 54 20.64 2.99 2.15
CA LYS A 54 21.61 3.79 2.94
C LYS A 54 22.17 3.07 4.17
N ASN A 55 21.68 1.88 4.51
CA ASN A 55 22.13 1.17 5.71
C ASN A 55 23.49 0.48 5.48
N SER A 56 24.49 0.81 6.31
CA SER A 56 25.90 0.40 6.19
C SER A 56 26.15 -1.11 6.21
N ASP A 57 25.19 -1.89 6.70
CA ASP A 57 25.33 -3.35 6.82
C ASP A 57 24.83 -4.09 5.57
N ASN A 58 24.09 -3.42 4.69
CA ASN A 58 23.56 -3.94 3.43
C ASN A 58 23.85 -2.95 2.30
N VAL A 59 25.13 -2.75 1.98
CA VAL A 59 25.54 -1.97 0.81
C VAL A 59 25.10 -2.74 -0.45
N PHE A 60 23.86 -2.56 -0.87
CA PHE A 60 23.48 -2.83 -2.24
C PHE A 60 24.12 -1.73 -3.08
N SER A 61 25.36 -1.97 -3.51
CA SER A 61 25.98 -1.15 -4.52
C SER A 61 25.10 -1.23 -5.76
N LEU A 62 24.39 -0.15 -6.08
CA LEU A 62 23.99 0.06 -7.45
C LEU A 62 25.31 0.08 -8.24
N ASN A 63 25.49 -0.92 -9.09
CA ASN A 63 26.65 -1.00 -9.99
C ASN A 63 26.49 0.01 -11.15
N ASP A 64 25.96 1.19 -10.84
CA ASP A 64 25.67 2.27 -11.76
C ASP A 64 26.57 3.44 -11.36
N SER A 65 27.58 3.70 -12.19
CA SER A 65 28.73 4.55 -11.84
C SER A 65 28.39 6.03 -11.64
N ASP A 66 27.16 6.43 -11.96
CA ASP A 66 26.72 7.82 -11.95
C ASP A 66 25.81 8.17 -10.76
N VAL A 67 25.56 7.22 -9.85
CA VAL A 67 24.65 7.41 -8.71
C VAL A 67 25.36 7.18 -7.38
N ASN A 68 25.39 8.22 -6.56
CA ASN A 68 25.70 8.09 -5.14
C ASN A 68 24.42 7.87 -4.32
N ILE A 69 24.32 6.72 -3.63
CA ILE A 69 23.16 6.37 -2.80
C ILE A 69 22.97 7.35 -1.64
N ASP A 70 24.05 7.97 -1.15
CA ASP A 70 23.99 8.88 -0.01
C ASP A 70 23.17 10.15 -0.33
N ASP A 71 23.09 10.53 -1.60
CA ASP A 71 22.33 11.70 -2.06
C ASP A 71 20.82 11.43 -2.23
N LEU A 72 20.38 10.16 -2.13
CA LEU A 72 18.98 9.75 -2.38
C LEU A 72 18.15 9.69 -1.10
N GLU A 73 17.15 10.54 -0.93
CA GLU A 73 16.32 10.57 0.28
C GLU A 73 14.97 9.86 0.09
N ASN A 74 14.24 10.21 -0.97
CA ASN A 74 12.85 9.80 -1.20
C ASN A 74 12.65 9.06 -2.53
N GLU A 75 13.74 8.74 -3.22
CA GLU A 75 13.68 8.08 -4.51
C GLU A 75 13.42 6.58 -4.37
N CYS A 76 12.71 6.06 -5.37
CA CYS A 76 12.54 4.64 -5.61
C CYS A 76 13.59 4.16 -6.60
N VAL A 77 14.23 3.04 -6.28
CA VAL A 77 15.34 2.46 -7.00
C VAL A 77 14.95 1.11 -7.61
N ASN A 78 15.14 0.97 -8.92
CA ASN A 78 14.86 -0.23 -9.69
C ASN A 78 15.99 -1.26 -9.58
N ILE A 79 16.14 -1.84 -8.40
CA ILE A 79 17.20 -2.82 -8.10
C ILE A 79 17.15 -4.07 -8.99
N GLN A 80 15.97 -4.40 -9.53
CA GLN A 80 15.73 -5.58 -10.37
C GLN A 80 15.81 -5.27 -11.88
N LYS A 81 16.09 -4.02 -12.28
CA LYS A 81 16.12 -3.56 -13.69
C LYS A 81 14.84 -3.88 -14.48
N LEU A 82 13.69 -3.81 -13.81
CA LEU A 82 12.37 -4.14 -14.37
C LEU A 82 11.90 -3.13 -15.41
N GLY A 83 11.02 -3.60 -16.29
CA GLY A 83 10.35 -2.77 -17.28
C GLY A 83 11.22 -2.37 -18.45
N VAL A 84 10.76 -1.39 -19.22
CA VAL A 84 11.46 -0.83 -20.39
C VAL A 84 12.12 0.52 -20.11
N CYS A 85 11.80 1.13 -18.97
CA CYS A 85 12.46 2.35 -18.48
C CYS A 85 13.70 2.03 -17.66
N SER A 86 14.40 0.91 -17.92
CA SER A 86 15.55 0.47 -17.14
C SER A 86 16.76 1.42 -17.20
N ASN A 87 16.74 2.39 -18.12
CA ASN A 87 17.67 3.51 -18.16
C ASN A 87 17.43 4.56 -17.07
N LYS A 88 16.26 4.51 -16.40
CA LYS A 88 15.93 5.28 -15.20
C LYS A 88 15.90 4.31 -14.04
N THR A 89 17.07 4.04 -13.48
CA THR A 89 17.25 3.20 -12.30
C THR A 89 16.66 3.85 -11.04
N ILE A 90 16.37 5.16 -11.09
CA ILE A 90 15.95 5.98 -9.96
C ILE A 90 14.81 6.88 -10.39
N MET A 91 13.77 6.96 -9.55
CA MET A 91 12.61 7.81 -9.75
C MET A 91 12.14 8.41 -8.44
N ASP A 92 11.85 9.70 -8.46
CA ASP A 92 11.22 10.41 -7.35
C ASP A 92 9.72 10.56 -7.63
N PHE A 93 8.89 9.85 -6.83
CA PHE A 93 7.43 9.89 -6.94
C PHE A 93 6.76 10.85 -5.96
N ASP A 94 7.56 11.62 -5.21
CA ASP A 94 7.09 12.68 -4.31
C ASP A 94 7.12 14.05 -4.99
N LYS A 95 7.52 14.11 -6.27
CA LYS A 95 7.47 15.31 -7.10
C LYS A 95 6.23 15.35 -7.99
N VAL A 96 5.79 16.57 -8.31
CA VAL A 96 4.72 16.81 -9.29
C VAL A 96 5.12 16.20 -10.64
N PRO A 97 4.22 15.46 -11.33
CA PRO A 97 2.79 15.31 -11.03
C PRO A 97 2.41 14.14 -10.12
N PHE A 98 3.36 13.33 -9.64
CA PHE A 98 3.09 12.07 -8.93
C PHE A 98 2.55 12.26 -7.51
N ASN A 99 2.79 13.42 -6.89
CA ASN A 99 2.29 13.78 -5.56
C ASN A 99 1.04 14.67 -5.59
N ASN A 100 0.44 14.91 -6.77
CA ASN A 100 -0.79 15.69 -6.87
C ASN A 100 -1.88 15.06 -6.00
N SER A 101 -2.63 15.88 -5.28
CA SER A 101 -3.71 15.42 -4.41
C SER A 101 -4.85 14.74 -5.19
N GLY A 102 -5.57 13.85 -4.50
CA GLY A 102 -6.71 13.11 -5.05
C GLY A 102 -6.39 11.65 -5.34
N ASP A 103 -7.31 10.76 -4.97
CA ASP A 103 -7.13 9.32 -5.10
C ASP A 103 -7.44 8.81 -6.52
N LYS A 104 -8.14 9.60 -7.32
CA LYS A 104 -8.55 9.29 -8.70
C LYS A 104 -8.74 10.55 -9.55
N GLY A 105 -8.84 10.35 -10.85
CA GLY A 105 -9.07 11.38 -11.86
C GLY A 105 -7.82 11.67 -12.69
N PRO A 106 -7.98 12.38 -13.82
CA PRO A 106 -6.94 12.52 -14.84
C PRO A 106 -5.69 13.29 -14.36
N ASP A 107 -5.87 14.18 -13.39
CA ASP A 107 -4.84 15.07 -12.82
C ASP A 107 -4.29 14.58 -11.46
N SER A 108 -4.81 13.46 -10.95
CA SER A 108 -4.36 12.87 -9.68
C SER A 108 -2.94 12.34 -9.76
N GLY A 109 -2.24 12.37 -8.62
CA GLY A 109 -0.91 11.75 -8.49
C GLY A 109 -0.94 10.25 -8.78
N MET A 110 -2.01 9.57 -8.36
CA MET A 110 -2.24 8.15 -8.66
C MET A 110 -2.36 7.89 -10.16
N CYS A 111 -3.05 8.75 -10.92
CA CYS A 111 -3.13 8.60 -12.37
C CYS A 111 -1.78 8.87 -13.06
N ALA A 112 -0.98 9.83 -12.56
CA ALA A 112 0.36 10.05 -13.06
C ALA A 112 1.26 8.82 -12.83
N LYS A 113 1.21 8.23 -11.62
CA LYS A 113 1.91 6.98 -11.28
C LYS A 113 1.46 5.82 -12.16
N TYR A 114 0.16 5.68 -12.39
CA TYR A 114 -0.43 4.66 -13.28
C TYR A 114 0.10 4.78 -14.71
N LYS A 115 0.03 5.99 -15.30
CA LYS A 115 0.50 6.26 -16.66
C LYS A 115 1.99 5.97 -16.81
N TRP A 116 2.80 6.42 -15.85
CA TRP A 116 4.23 6.15 -15.83
C TRP A 116 4.53 4.65 -15.72
N ALA A 117 3.86 3.93 -14.82
CA ALA A 117 4.10 2.51 -14.61
C ALA A 117 3.72 1.68 -15.85
N LYS A 118 2.57 1.97 -16.47
CA LYS A 118 2.16 1.33 -17.73
C LYS A 118 3.12 1.66 -18.88
N GLN A 119 3.56 2.91 -19.01
CA GLN A 119 4.55 3.31 -20.02
C GLN A 119 5.88 2.57 -19.82
N CYS A 120 6.32 2.45 -18.57
CA CYS A 120 7.55 1.77 -18.20
C CYS A 120 7.42 0.25 -18.10
N LYS A 121 6.22 -0.31 -18.30
CA LYS A 121 5.92 -1.74 -18.16
C LYS A 121 6.39 -2.34 -16.84
N VAL A 122 6.19 -1.59 -15.76
CA VAL A 122 6.43 -2.06 -14.38
C VAL A 122 5.09 -2.26 -13.69
N THR A 123 5.04 -3.16 -12.72
CA THR A 123 3.86 -3.36 -11.88
C THR A 123 3.96 -2.46 -10.65
N TRP A 124 2.80 -2.05 -10.16
CA TRP A 124 2.63 -1.29 -8.94
C TRP A 124 1.28 -1.69 -8.38
N ASP A 125 1.28 -2.49 -7.31
CA ASP A 125 0.06 -3.03 -6.73
C ASP A 125 -0.84 -1.91 -6.20
N GLY A 126 -2.13 -2.04 -6.47
CA GLY A 126 -3.14 -1.00 -6.23
C GLY A 126 -3.14 0.19 -7.20
N ILE A 127 -2.11 0.33 -8.04
CA ILE A 127 -2.07 1.33 -9.10
C ILE A 127 -2.34 0.66 -10.46
N THR A 128 -1.40 -0.15 -10.94
CA THR A 128 -1.44 -0.72 -12.30
C THR A 128 -2.55 -1.74 -12.54
N ASN A 129 -3.13 -2.28 -11.48
CA ASN A 129 -4.25 -3.22 -11.50
C ASN A 129 -5.63 -2.52 -11.45
N ASN A 130 -5.67 -1.19 -11.35
CA ASN A 130 -6.90 -0.42 -11.25
C ASN A 130 -7.03 0.53 -12.46
N ASP A 131 -7.81 0.09 -13.45
CA ASP A 131 -8.00 0.82 -14.70
C ASP A 131 -8.83 2.11 -14.53
N ASP A 132 -9.54 2.26 -13.40
CA ASP A 132 -10.39 3.41 -13.10
C ASP A 132 -9.67 4.55 -12.38
N ILE A 133 -8.37 4.42 -12.08
CA ILE A 133 -7.60 5.46 -11.37
C ILE A 133 -7.63 6.80 -12.10
N CYS A 134 -7.56 6.78 -13.43
CA CYS A 134 -7.57 8.00 -14.22
C CYS A 134 -8.97 8.51 -14.56
N ASN A 135 -10.02 7.78 -14.20
CA ASN A 135 -11.41 8.13 -14.50
C ASN A 135 -11.98 8.99 -13.36
N SER A 136 -12.81 9.98 -13.72
CA SER A 136 -13.48 10.89 -12.77
C SER A 136 -14.73 10.28 -12.17
#